data_AF-A0A3D3MCT5-F1
#
_entry.id   AF-A0A3D3MCT5-F1
#
_cell.length_a   1.000
_cell.length_b   1.000
_cell.length_c   1.000
_cell.angle_alpha   90.00
_cell.angle_beta   90.00
_cell.angle_gamma   90.00
#
_symmetry.space_group_name_H-M   'P 1'
#
loop_
_entity.id
_entity.type
_entity.pdbx_description
1 polymer ?
#
loop_
_entity_poly.entity_id
_entity_poly.type
_entity_poly.pdbx_seq_one_letter_code
_entity_poly.pdbx_strand_id
1 'polypeptide(L)'
;MISTINHKSFLILLMSVLINCQEKKQASQPNTLSKKDISSHSTKSTVDIDKVKSIPVGFGDRYDRLPMLNFQETSEAEFNLLKSKEDFLIKHPVESKNGSFTLATDHKIFRLKEENATTIGNRDGESWYEYLGFYPSLNRYAVASNSVNESLGFSELELISKTDGKIYTIVSPGDDRVENPVPSPQAKYLAYYYNQVYDENNSFIGIIEINPDQKLFEYRSFTTEKFNVHQIAWSGDDVLFIKTSSDGGKSFKYYKSKIQNR
;
A
#
# COMPACT_ATOMS: atom_id res chain seq x y z
N MET A 1 35.28 -13.86 -53.35
CA MET A 1 36.60 -13.25 -53.14
C MET A 1 36.73 -12.96 -51.66
N ILE A 2 37.59 -13.71 -50.97
CA ILE A 2 37.65 -13.85 -49.50
C ILE A 2 38.85 -13.10 -48.95
N SER A 3 38.65 -12.49 -47.78
CA SER A 3 39.63 -12.16 -46.71
C SER A 3 40.76 -11.17 -46.99
N THR A 4 40.90 -10.19 -46.10
CA THR A 4 42.20 -9.95 -45.43
C THR A 4 41.98 -9.53 -43.98
N ILE A 5 42.52 -10.36 -43.08
CA ILE A 5 42.75 -10.10 -41.65
C ILE A 5 44.19 -9.62 -41.53
N ASN A 6 44.45 -8.57 -40.74
CA ASN A 6 45.81 -8.16 -40.38
C ASN A 6 46.11 -8.49 -38.91
N HIS A 7 46.99 -9.47 -38.73
CA HIS A 7 47.81 -9.71 -37.56
C HIS A 7 48.86 -8.58 -37.42
N LYS A 8 49.22 -8.22 -36.18
CA LYS A 8 50.52 -8.60 -35.60
C LYS A 8 50.68 -8.15 -34.14
N SER A 9 51.15 -9.12 -33.36
CA SER A 9 51.50 -9.12 -31.95
C SER A 9 52.89 -8.51 -31.65
N PHE A 10 53.25 -8.57 -30.36
CA PHE A 10 54.63 -8.62 -29.78
C PHE A 10 55.31 -7.24 -29.57
N LEU A 11 56.04 -6.93 -28.50
CA LEU A 11 56.59 -7.71 -27.38
C LEU A 11 57.08 -6.76 -26.25
N ILE A 12 57.02 -7.29 -25.04
CA ILE A 12 57.68 -7.02 -23.74
C ILE A 12 59.01 -6.22 -23.77
N LEU A 13 59.21 -5.33 -22.78
CA LEU A 13 60.48 -5.28 -22.03
C LEU A 13 60.30 -4.78 -20.58
N LEU A 14 60.71 -5.64 -19.64
CA LEU A 14 61.03 -5.34 -18.24
C LEU A 14 62.17 -4.33 -18.14
N MET A 15 62.17 -3.50 -17.10
CA MET A 15 63.39 -3.04 -16.44
C MET A 15 63.15 -2.85 -14.95
N SER A 16 63.79 -3.73 -14.18
CA SER A 16 63.89 -3.71 -12.72
C SER A 16 65.00 -2.76 -12.30
N VAL A 17 64.78 -1.92 -11.28
CA VAL A 17 65.87 -1.36 -10.48
C VAL A 17 65.57 -1.56 -8.99
N LEU A 18 66.44 -2.35 -8.37
CA LEU A 18 66.59 -2.61 -6.95
C LEU A 18 67.29 -1.42 -6.29
N ILE A 19 66.81 -0.93 -5.15
CA ILE A 19 67.68 -0.49 -4.04
C ILE A 19 67.11 -0.95 -2.70
N ASN A 20 67.91 -1.86 -2.14
CA ASN A 20 68.03 -2.41 -0.80
C ASN A 20 68.07 -1.38 0.35
N CYS A 21 67.38 -1.63 1.48
CA CYS A 21 67.88 -1.20 2.79
C CYS A 21 67.32 -2.05 3.97
N GLN A 22 68.15 -3.02 4.34
CA GLN A 22 68.46 -3.61 5.66
C GLN A 22 67.36 -4.04 6.66
N GLU A 23 67.44 -5.34 6.94
CA GLU A 23 66.85 -6.09 8.03
C GLU A 23 67.30 -5.62 9.43
N LYS A 24 66.37 -5.67 10.39
CA LYS A 24 66.66 -6.17 11.76
C LYS A 24 65.60 -7.21 12.13
N LYS A 25 66.06 -8.41 12.49
CA LYS A 25 65.27 -9.55 12.98
C LYS A 25 65.19 -9.56 14.51
N GLN A 26 64.00 -9.92 15.02
CA GLN A 26 63.65 -10.71 16.23
C GLN A 26 62.21 -10.31 16.63
N ALA A 27 61.21 -11.15 16.90
CA ALA A 27 61.08 -12.61 17.00
C ALA A 27 59.58 -13.00 16.84
N SER A 28 59.34 -14.19 16.27
CA SER A 28 58.18 -15.12 16.38
C SER A 28 56.84 -14.70 17.00
N GLN A 29 55.75 -14.75 16.21
CA GLN A 29 54.72 -15.84 16.21
C GLN A 29 53.64 -15.59 15.13
N PRO A 30 53.00 -16.65 14.57
CA PRO A 30 52.10 -16.53 13.43
C PRO A 30 50.66 -16.33 13.89
N ASN A 31 49.91 -15.43 13.26
CA ASN A 31 48.45 -15.55 13.17
C ASN A 31 47.90 -14.71 12.00
N THR A 32 47.62 -15.43 10.92
CA THR A 32 46.36 -15.39 10.17
C THR A 32 45.79 -14.00 9.85
N LEU A 33 46.02 -13.56 8.61
CA LEU A 33 45.14 -12.62 7.93
C LEU A 33 43.71 -13.20 7.92
N SER A 34 42.83 -12.60 8.70
CA SER A 34 41.38 -12.68 8.49
C SER A 34 40.93 -11.35 7.89
N LYS A 35 40.58 -11.39 6.61
CA LYS A 35 39.71 -10.37 5.99
C LYS A 35 38.44 -10.33 6.83
N LYS A 36 38.28 -9.27 7.63
CA LYS A 36 37.00 -8.98 8.28
C LYS A 36 36.11 -8.38 7.21
N ASP A 37 35.32 -9.24 6.56
CA ASP A 37 34.17 -8.84 5.78
C ASP A 37 33.29 -7.95 6.66
N ILE A 38 33.22 -6.67 6.30
CA ILE A 38 32.20 -5.75 6.82
C ILE A 38 30.91 -6.12 6.08
N SER A 39 30.26 -7.18 6.54
CA SER A 39 28.84 -7.40 6.30
C SER A 39 28.10 -6.47 7.25
N SER A 40 27.80 -5.25 6.80
CA SER A 40 26.81 -4.40 7.46
C SER A 40 25.42 -4.98 7.21
N HIS A 41 25.07 -6.02 7.97
CA HIS A 41 23.67 -6.35 8.17
C HIS A 41 23.04 -5.18 8.93
N SER A 42 22.46 -4.22 8.21
CA SER A 42 21.63 -3.19 8.83
C SER A 42 20.40 -3.89 9.40
N THR A 43 20.43 -4.21 10.69
CA THR A 43 19.28 -4.78 11.39
C THR A 43 18.18 -3.72 11.39
N LYS A 44 17.09 -3.97 10.66
CA LYS A 44 15.93 -3.06 10.66
C LYS A 44 15.40 -2.94 12.09
N SER A 45 15.20 -1.72 12.55
CA SER A 45 14.60 -1.48 13.86
C SER A 45 13.11 -1.85 13.85
N THR A 46 12.63 -2.53 14.89
CA THR A 46 11.20 -2.77 15.10
C THR A 46 10.57 -1.61 15.86
N VAL A 47 9.42 -1.13 15.39
CA VAL A 47 8.69 0.01 15.97
C VAL A 47 7.20 -0.34 16.07
N ASP A 48 6.55 0.05 17.17
CA ASP A 48 5.09 -0.04 17.32
C ASP A 48 4.41 0.95 16.38
N ILE A 49 3.43 0.47 15.61
CA ILE A 49 2.76 1.32 14.61
C ILE A 49 2.09 2.56 15.24
N ASP A 50 1.50 2.43 16.44
CA ASP A 50 0.84 3.52 17.18
C ASP A 50 1.77 4.70 17.50
N LYS A 51 3.09 4.48 17.48
CA LYS A 51 4.10 5.52 17.74
C LYS A 51 4.50 6.28 16.48
N VAL A 52 3.99 5.89 15.32
CA VAL A 52 4.35 6.46 14.02
C VAL A 52 3.21 7.32 13.52
N LYS A 53 3.51 8.57 13.23
CA LYS A 53 2.53 9.52 12.69
C LYS A 53 2.01 9.03 11.32
N SER A 54 0.69 8.96 11.20
CA SER A 54 0.01 8.74 9.92
C SER A 54 -0.31 10.08 9.22
N ILE A 55 -0.50 10.00 7.90
CA ILE A 55 -0.92 11.10 7.04
C ILE A 55 -2.39 10.87 6.69
N PRO A 56 -3.32 11.64 7.26
CA PRO A 56 -4.73 11.43 6.99
C PRO A 56 -5.11 12.01 5.63
N VAL A 57 -5.89 11.23 4.88
CA VAL A 57 -6.46 11.57 3.57
C VAL A 57 -7.91 11.11 3.54
N GLY A 58 -8.74 11.70 2.68
CA GLY A 58 -10.13 11.31 2.50
C GLY A 58 -11.13 12.12 3.32
N PHE A 59 -10.76 13.29 3.84
CA PHE A 59 -11.69 14.10 4.63
C PHE A 59 -12.86 14.63 3.79
N GLY A 60 -14.08 14.50 4.32
CA GLY A 60 -15.30 14.99 3.67
C GLY A 60 -15.24 16.48 3.31
N ASP A 61 -14.76 17.33 4.22
CA ASP A 61 -14.64 18.78 4.00
C ASP A 61 -13.67 19.16 2.86
N ARG A 62 -12.69 18.30 2.56
CA ARG A 62 -11.81 18.46 1.40
C ARG A 62 -12.52 18.06 0.13
N TYR A 63 -13.26 16.94 0.14
CA TYR A 63 -14.06 16.52 -0.99
C TYR A 63 -15.18 17.49 -1.37
N ASP A 64 -15.81 18.14 -0.39
CA ASP A 64 -16.86 19.14 -0.64
C ASP A 64 -16.38 20.33 -1.48
N ARG A 65 -15.06 20.55 -1.53
CA ARG A 65 -14.41 21.62 -2.32
C ARG A 65 -13.87 21.13 -3.66
N LEU A 66 -14.04 19.85 -3.98
CA LEU A 66 -13.52 19.22 -5.18
C LEU A 66 -14.65 18.91 -6.19
N PRO A 67 -14.32 18.76 -7.49
CA PRO A 67 -15.31 18.34 -8.47
C PRO A 67 -15.92 16.98 -8.11
N MET A 68 -17.24 16.88 -8.20
CA MET A 68 -17.95 15.61 -8.00
C MET A 68 -17.76 14.66 -9.19
N LEU A 69 -17.92 13.37 -8.94
CA LEU A 69 -18.10 12.38 -10.00
C LEU A 69 -19.49 12.56 -10.62
N ASN A 70 -19.57 12.37 -11.93
CA ASN A 70 -20.82 12.39 -12.67
C ASN A 70 -21.09 11.00 -13.24
N PHE A 71 -22.00 10.26 -12.60
CA PHE A 71 -22.34 8.90 -12.99
C PHE A 71 -23.45 8.88 -14.03
N GLN A 72 -23.23 8.07 -15.07
CA GLN A 72 -24.22 7.76 -16.10
C GLN A 72 -24.49 6.26 -16.06
N GLU A 73 -25.76 5.88 -16.22
CA GLU A 73 -26.14 4.47 -16.26
C GLU A 73 -25.44 3.76 -17.43
N THR A 74 -25.03 2.53 -17.21
CA THR A 74 -24.43 1.66 -18.22
C THR A 74 -24.99 0.25 -18.13
N SER A 75 -24.60 -0.63 -19.05
CA SER A 75 -25.05 -2.02 -19.09
C SER A 75 -24.21 -2.93 -18.20
N GLU A 76 -24.84 -3.99 -17.70
CA GLU A 76 -24.16 -5.12 -17.07
C GLU A 76 -23.09 -5.74 -17.99
N ALA A 77 -23.39 -5.81 -19.29
CA ALA A 77 -22.48 -6.38 -20.28
C ALA A 77 -21.17 -5.57 -20.35
N GLU A 78 -21.25 -4.24 -20.38
CA GLU A 78 -20.05 -3.38 -20.33
C GLU A 78 -19.26 -3.59 -19.03
N PHE A 79 -19.94 -3.62 -17.87
CA PHE A 79 -19.29 -3.83 -16.58
C PHE A 79 -18.55 -5.17 -16.51
N ASN A 80 -19.19 -6.25 -16.99
CA ASN A 80 -18.63 -7.59 -16.92
C ASN A 80 -17.40 -7.80 -17.81
N LEU A 81 -17.16 -6.94 -18.81
CA LEU A 81 -15.91 -6.93 -19.59
C LEU A 81 -14.70 -6.50 -18.76
N LEU A 82 -14.92 -5.79 -17.64
CA LEU A 82 -13.88 -5.23 -16.78
C LEU A 82 -13.45 -6.17 -15.67
N LYS A 83 -14.04 -7.37 -15.55
CA LYS A 83 -13.65 -8.35 -14.53
C LYS A 83 -12.17 -8.71 -14.74
N SER A 84 -11.30 -8.12 -13.92
CA SER A 84 -9.89 -8.48 -13.88
C SER A 84 -9.76 -9.93 -13.44
N LYS A 85 -8.76 -10.62 -13.98
CA LYS A 85 -8.37 -11.96 -13.51
C LYS A 85 -7.46 -11.91 -12.29
N GLU A 86 -7.03 -10.73 -11.87
CA GLU A 86 -6.05 -10.53 -10.81
C GLU A 86 -6.67 -9.80 -9.61
N ASP A 87 -6.44 -10.36 -8.43
CA ASP A 87 -6.77 -9.74 -7.16
C ASP A 87 -5.82 -8.54 -6.93
N PHE A 88 -6.39 -7.33 -6.85
CA PHE A 88 -5.61 -6.12 -6.58
C PHE A 88 -4.93 -6.15 -5.20
N LEU A 89 -5.53 -6.88 -4.26
CA LEU A 89 -5.10 -7.02 -2.88
C LEU A 89 -4.79 -8.48 -2.59
N ILE A 90 -3.51 -8.80 -2.48
CA ILE A 90 -3.05 -10.17 -2.24
C ILE A 90 -3.01 -10.45 -0.74
N LYS A 91 -3.79 -11.43 -0.29
CA LYS A 91 -3.81 -11.89 1.09
C LYS A 91 -2.78 -12.99 1.30
N HIS A 92 -1.59 -12.60 1.76
CA HIS A 92 -0.63 -13.55 2.33
C HIS A 92 -0.79 -13.59 3.85
N PRO A 93 -0.77 -14.78 4.47
CA PRO A 93 -0.81 -14.87 5.93
C PRO A 93 0.40 -14.13 6.53
N VAL A 94 0.15 -13.35 7.57
CA VAL A 94 1.20 -12.75 8.40
C VAL A 94 1.44 -13.64 9.61
N GLU A 95 2.70 -13.75 10.03
CA GLU A 95 3.03 -14.50 11.23
C GLU A 95 2.70 -13.69 12.48
N SER A 96 1.84 -14.26 13.32
CA SER A 96 1.42 -13.68 14.60
C SER A 96 2.23 -14.27 15.74
N LYS A 97 2.72 -13.41 16.63
CA LYS A 97 3.47 -13.79 17.83
C LYS A 97 3.14 -12.86 18.98
N ASN A 98 2.73 -13.43 20.10
CA ASN A 98 2.39 -12.71 21.33
C ASN A 98 1.29 -11.64 21.14
N GLY A 99 0.23 -11.95 20.38
CA GLY A 99 -0.89 -11.05 20.12
C GLY A 99 -0.52 -9.85 19.24
N SER A 100 0.43 -10.03 18.33
CA SER A 100 0.86 -9.03 17.36
C SER A 100 1.38 -9.71 16.11
N PHE A 101 1.17 -9.08 14.95
CA PHE A 101 1.88 -9.43 13.71
C PHE A 101 2.90 -8.34 13.35
N THR A 102 3.75 -8.65 12.38
CA THR A 102 4.75 -7.69 11.90
C THR A 102 4.70 -7.49 10.40
N LEU A 103 4.99 -6.25 9.97
CA LEU A 103 5.09 -5.88 8.56
C LEU A 103 6.46 -5.25 8.29
N ALA A 104 7.24 -5.87 7.42
CA ALA A 104 8.58 -5.40 7.07
C ALA A 104 8.57 -4.42 5.88
N THR A 105 9.01 -3.19 6.12
CA THR A 105 9.35 -2.20 5.09
C THR A 105 10.84 -2.20 4.82
N ASP A 106 11.33 -1.42 3.86
CA ASP A 106 12.76 -1.34 3.55
C ASP A 106 13.58 -0.69 4.67
N HIS A 107 12.94 0.13 5.51
CA HIS A 107 13.61 0.92 6.56
C HIS A 107 13.39 0.35 7.97
N LYS A 108 12.24 -0.26 8.24
CA LYS A 108 11.84 -0.69 9.59
C LYS A 108 10.88 -1.88 9.55
N ILE A 109 10.68 -2.49 10.70
CA ILE A 109 9.65 -3.50 10.91
C ILE A 109 8.57 -2.86 11.79
N PHE A 110 7.34 -2.85 11.31
CA PHE A 110 6.20 -2.45 12.13
C PHE A 110 5.72 -3.63 12.95
N ARG A 111 5.45 -3.40 14.24
CA ARG A 111 4.70 -4.32 15.09
C ARG A 111 3.29 -3.76 15.26
N LEU A 112 2.30 -4.60 14.99
CA LEU A 112 0.88 -4.25 15.02
C LEU A 112 0.18 -5.18 16.01
N LYS A 113 -0.51 -4.60 16.99
CA LYS A 113 -1.26 -5.35 18.00
C LYS A 113 -2.52 -5.95 17.37
N GLU A 114 -2.74 -7.23 17.61
CA GLU A 114 -3.95 -7.94 17.16
C GLU A 114 -5.10 -7.78 18.16
N GLU A 115 -6.31 -8.11 17.73
CA GLU A 115 -7.46 -8.14 18.64
C GLU A 115 -7.22 -9.14 19.77
N ASN A 116 -7.48 -8.72 21.00
CA ASN A 116 -7.48 -9.64 22.13
C ASN A 116 -8.87 -10.29 22.27
N ALA A 117 -9.03 -11.47 21.68
CA ALA A 117 -10.29 -12.23 21.73
C ALA A 117 -10.71 -12.69 23.16
N THR A 118 -9.87 -12.47 24.17
CA THR A 118 -10.16 -12.84 25.57
C THR A 118 -10.63 -11.69 26.45
N THR A 119 -10.68 -10.45 25.94
CA THR A 119 -11.21 -9.33 26.72
C THR A 119 -12.71 -9.51 26.92
N ILE A 120 -13.12 -9.69 28.18
CA ILE A 120 -14.53 -9.71 28.61
C ILE A 120 -14.77 -8.44 29.43
N GLY A 121 -15.72 -7.60 29.02
CA GLY A 121 -16.08 -6.36 29.75
C GLY A 121 -15.95 -5.09 28.90
N ASN A 122 -15.75 -3.95 29.56
CA ASN A 122 -15.58 -2.66 28.89
C ASN A 122 -14.26 -2.65 28.08
N ARG A 123 -14.35 -2.34 26.78
CA ARG A 123 -13.23 -2.26 25.83
C ARG A 123 -12.80 -0.83 25.53
N ASP A 124 -13.33 0.17 26.24
CA ASP A 124 -12.99 1.58 26.05
C ASP A 124 -11.47 1.81 26.09
N GLY A 125 -10.97 2.50 25.07
CA GLY A 125 -9.55 2.78 24.90
C GLY A 125 -8.75 1.62 24.28
N GLU A 126 -9.37 0.49 23.95
CA GLU A 126 -8.71 -0.56 23.18
C GLU A 126 -8.53 -0.15 21.72
N SER A 127 -7.36 -0.45 21.17
CA SER A 127 -7.09 -0.46 19.74
C SER A 127 -6.42 -1.76 19.31
N TRP A 128 -6.62 -2.13 18.05
CA TRP A 128 -5.99 -3.27 17.39
C TRP A 128 -5.97 -3.09 15.87
N TYR A 129 -5.24 -3.98 15.20
CA TYR A 129 -5.10 -3.98 13.76
C TYR A 129 -5.50 -5.32 13.15
N GLU A 130 -6.03 -5.26 11.93
CA GLU A 130 -6.30 -6.42 11.10
C GLU A 130 -5.53 -6.30 9.79
N TYR A 131 -4.80 -7.35 9.41
CA TYR A 131 -4.13 -7.38 8.12
C TYR A 131 -5.11 -7.67 6.99
N LEU A 132 -5.26 -6.72 6.06
CA LEU A 132 -6.21 -6.84 4.95
C LEU A 132 -5.54 -7.42 3.69
N GLY A 133 -4.25 -7.16 3.49
CA GLY A 133 -3.47 -7.69 2.37
C GLY A 133 -2.36 -6.75 1.90
N PHE A 134 -1.81 -7.05 0.73
CA PHE A 134 -0.77 -6.25 0.08
C PHE A 134 -1.21 -5.85 -1.34
N TYR A 135 -1.10 -4.57 -1.68
CA TYR A 135 -1.32 -4.01 -3.01
C TYR A 135 0.01 -4.00 -3.79
N PRO A 136 0.24 -4.92 -4.74
CA PRO A 136 1.51 -4.99 -5.46
C PRO A 136 1.77 -3.76 -6.33
N SER A 137 0.72 -3.26 -7.00
CA SER A 137 0.80 -2.07 -7.87
C SER A 137 1.16 -0.79 -7.13
N LEU A 138 0.89 -0.74 -5.81
CA LEU A 138 1.16 0.40 -4.95
C LEU A 138 2.39 0.21 -4.06
N ASN A 139 2.91 -1.01 -4.00
CA ASN A 139 3.91 -1.45 -3.02
C ASN A 139 3.52 -1.12 -1.56
N ARG A 140 2.26 -1.41 -1.19
CA ARG A 140 1.67 -1.04 0.11
C ARG A 140 0.97 -2.19 0.80
N TYR A 141 1.15 -2.28 2.11
CA TYR A 141 0.27 -3.09 2.95
C TYR A 141 -1.03 -2.32 3.23
N ALA A 142 -2.13 -3.06 3.34
CA ALA A 142 -3.40 -2.55 3.81
C ALA A 142 -3.75 -3.19 5.15
N VAL A 143 -4.11 -2.36 6.12
CA VAL A 143 -4.55 -2.81 7.45
C VAL A 143 -5.80 -2.03 7.85
N ALA A 144 -6.68 -2.66 8.62
CA ALA A 144 -7.70 -1.93 9.37
C ALA A 144 -7.08 -1.51 10.71
N SER A 145 -7.25 -0.25 11.10
CA SER A 145 -6.97 0.25 12.44
C SER A 145 -8.30 0.38 13.16
N ASN A 146 -8.50 -0.45 14.17
CA ASN A 146 -9.74 -0.51 14.93
C ASN A 146 -9.52 0.09 16.31
N SER A 147 -10.54 0.75 16.84
CA SER A 147 -10.53 1.26 18.20
C SER A 147 -11.92 1.26 18.83
N VAL A 148 -11.99 1.31 20.15
CA VAL A 148 -13.23 1.51 20.90
C VAL A 148 -13.09 2.77 21.74
N ASN A 149 -14.04 3.68 21.62
CA ASN A 149 -14.13 4.88 22.44
C ASN A 149 -15.60 5.15 22.79
N GLU A 150 -15.87 5.50 24.05
CA GLU A 150 -17.23 5.71 24.57
C GLU A 150 -18.20 4.56 24.23
N SER A 151 -17.70 3.32 24.30
CA SER A 151 -18.39 2.07 23.95
C SER A 151 -18.84 1.97 22.49
N LEU A 152 -18.33 2.85 21.62
CA LEU A 152 -18.51 2.80 20.17
C LEU A 152 -17.24 2.27 19.50
N GLY A 153 -17.43 1.39 18.52
CA GLY A 153 -16.34 0.87 17.69
C GLY A 153 -16.08 1.79 16.50
N PHE A 154 -14.81 2.03 16.23
CA PHE A 154 -14.35 2.81 15.08
C PHE A 154 -13.35 1.99 14.28
N SER A 155 -13.41 2.07 12.95
CA SER A 155 -12.43 1.45 12.07
C SER A 155 -12.00 2.40 10.98
N GLU A 156 -10.69 2.41 10.69
CA GLU A 156 -10.08 3.19 9.63
C GLU A 156 -9.23 2.29 8.74
N LEU A 157 -9.09 2.64 7.46
CA LEU A 157 -8.20 1.91 6.55
C LEU A 157 -6.84 2.60 6.47
N GLU A 158 -5.75 1.86 6.73
CA GLU A 158 -4.40 2.36 6.61
C GLU A 158 -3.61 1.68 5.50
N LEU A 159 -2.90 2.49 4.71
CA LEU A 159 -1.97 2.07 3.67
C LEU A 159 -0.53 2.35 4.10
N ILE A 160 0.25 1.29 4.30
CA ILE A 160 1.65 1.36 4.76
C ILE A 160 2.57 1.12 3.57
N SER A 161 3.33 2.14 3.19
CA SER A 161 4.33 2.07 2.14
C SER A 161 5.47 1.13 2.51
N LYS A 162 5.70 0.08 1.70
CA LYS A 162 6.82 -0.84 1.90
C LYS A 162 8.17 -0.15 1.64
N THR A 163 8.21 0.85 0.77
CA THR A 163 9.43 1.58 0.41
C THR A 163 9.93 2.45 1.55
N ASP A 164 9.13 3.36 2.07
CA ASP A 164 9.57 4.39 3.04
C ASP A 164 8.90 4.29 4.42
N GLY A 165 7.97 3.35 4.60
CA GLY A 165 7.25 3.18 5.85
C GLY A 165 6.39 4.38 6.24
N LYS A 166 5.97 5.20 5.27
CA LYS A 166 4.89 6.18 5.48
C LYS A 166 3.56 5.46 5.60
N ILE A 167 2.72 5.95 6.50
CA ILE A 167 1.37 5.44 6.75
C ILE A 167 0.40 6.50 6.27
N TYR A 168 -0.56 6.10 5.45
CA TYR A 168 -1.68 6.94 5.04
C TYR A 168 -2.97 6.35 5.60
N THR A 169 -3.71 7.13 6.37
CA THR A 169 -5.02 6.72 6.90
C THR A 169 -6.09 7.31 5.99
N ILE A 170 -6.89 6.46 5.34
CA ILE A 170 -8.08 6.89 4.61
C ILE A 170 -9.19 7.08 5.64
N VAL A 171 -9.45 8.33 5.97
CA VAL A 171 -10.47 8.75 6.95
C VAL A 171 -11.84 8.33 6.43
N SER A 172 -12.54 7.56 7.23
CA SER A 172 -13.88 7.12 6.93
C SER A 172 -14.88 8.28 7.05
N PRO A 173 -15.89 8.35 6.16
CA PRO A 173 -17.01 9.26 6.33
C PRO A 173 -18.00 8.82 7.43
N GLY A 174 -17.79 7.68 8.09
CA GLY A 174 -18.62 7.17 9.18
C GLY A 174 -17.81 6.37 10.21
N ASP A 175 -18.50 5.54 11.01
CA ASP A 175 -17.89 4.85 12.15
C ASP A 175 -17.07 3.61 11.76
N ASP A 176 -17.41 2.91 10.67
CA ASP A 176 -16.64 1.77 10.17
C ASP A 176 -15.71 2.18 9.04
N ARG A 177 -14.70 1.36 8.73
CA ARG A 177 -13.73 1.67 7.67
C ARG A 177 -14.40 1.70 6.31
N VAL A 178 -13.78 2.43 5.40
CA VAL A 178 -14.08 2.33 3.98
C VAL A 178 -13.76 0.92 3.45
N GLU A 179 -14.45 0.54 2.38
CA GLU A 179 -14.13 -0.68 1.65
C GLU A 179 -12.76 -0.61 1.00
N ASN A 180 -12.13 -1.77 0.81
CA ASN A 180 -10.77 -1.87 0.28
C ASN A 180 -10.64 -1.09 -1.05
N PRO A 181 -9.75 -0.09 -1.15
CA PRO A 181 -9.60 0.69 -2.37
C PRO A 181 -9.22 -0.17 -3.57
N VAL A 182 -9.77 0.16 -4.72
CA VAL A 182 -9.46 -0.46 -6.01
C VAL A 182 -8.54 0.49 -6.78
N PRO A 183 -7.25 0.13 -7.00
CA PRO A 183 -6.35 0.93 -7.80
C PRO A 183 -6.75 0.91 -9.27
N SER A 184 -6.55 2.04 -9.95
CA SER A 184 -6.62 2.09 -11.39
C SER A 184 -5.48 1.27 -12.02
N PRO A 185 -5.58 0.82 -13.29
CA PRO A 185 -4.63 -0.10 -13.90
C PRO A 185 -3.16 0.36 -13.90
N GLN A 186 -2.89 1.67 -14.01
CA GLN A 186 -1.53 2.23 -13.86
C GLN A 186 -1.30 2.90 -12.50
N ALA A 187 -2.15 2.61 -11.51
CA ALA A 187 -2.06 3.14 -10.15
C ALA A 187 -1.96 4.68 -10.09
N LYS A 188 -2.72 5.38 -10.94
CA LYS A 188 -2.87 6.84 -10.87
C LYS A 188 -3.92 7.26 -9.86
N TYR A 189 -4.94 6.42 -9.67
CA TYR A 189 -6.04 6.68 -8.77
C TYR A 189 -6.35 5.47 -7.90
N LEU A 190 -6.92 5.72 -6.72
CA LEU A 190 -7.57 4.75 -5.85
C LEU A 190 -9.03 5.13 -5.72
N ALA A 191 -9.93 4.22 -6.06
CA ALA A 191 -11.35 4.39 -5.79
C ALA A 191 -11.76 3.55 -4.59
N TYR A 192 -12.53 4.13 -3.68
CA TYR A 192 -13.09 3.42 -2.54
C TYR A 192 -14.53 3.86 -2.33
N TYR A 193 -15.27 3.11 -1.54
CA TYR A 193 -16.62 3.47 -1.15
C TYR A 193 -16.89 3.12 0.31
N TYR A 194 -17.94 3.72 0.85
CA TYR A 194 -18.49 3.42 2.16
C TYR A 194 -20.01 3.43 2.04
N ASN A 195 -20.66 2.35 2.45
CA ASN A 195 -22.11 2.31 2.62
C ASN A 195 -22.39 2.58 4.10
N GLN A 196 -23.22 3.59 4.37
CA GLN A 196 -23.58 3.97 5.74
C GLN A 196 -24.26 2.78 6.44
N VAL A 197 -23.83 2.51 7.67
CA VAL A 197 -24.35 1.38 8.47
C VAL A 197 -25.75 1.67 9.01
N TYR A 198 -26.09 2.94 9.23
CA TYR A 198 -27.35 3.36 9.85
C TYR A 198 -28.41 3.84 8.86
N ASP A 199 -28.01 4.20 7.64
CA ASP A 199 -28.90 4.72 6.60
C ASP A 199 -28.87 3.81 5.38
N GLU A 200 -29.98 3.11 5.13
CA GLU A 200 -30.11 2.27 3.94
C GLU A 200 -29.92 3.10 2.67
N ASN A 201 -29.22 2.52 1.69
CA ASN A 201 -29.01 3.11 0.38
C ASN A 201 -28.20 4.43 0.38
N ASN A 202 -27.54 4.75 1.49
CA ASN A 202 -26.66 5.90 1.60
C ASN A 202 -25.20 5.48 1.40
N SER A 203 -24.58 6.00 0.35
CA SER A 203 -23.22 5.65 -0.04
C SER A 203 -22.37 6.87 -0.33
N PHE A 204 -21.12 6.79 0.09
CA PHE A 204 -20.03 7.65 -0.33
C PHE A 204 -19.08 6.91 -1.26
N ILE A 205 -18.59 7.58 -2.30
CA ILE A 205 -17.52 7.11 -3.20
C ILE A 205 -16.45 8.17 -3.21
N GLY A 206 -15.20 7.79 -2.92
CA GLY A 206 -14.05 8.68 -2.94
C GLY A 206 -13.01 8.25 -3.97
N ILE A 207 -12.36 9.22 -4.59
CA ILE A 207 -11.19 9.04 -5.45
C ILE A 207 -10.01 9.76 -4.83
N ILE A 208 -8.95 9.00 -4.60
CA ILE A 208 -7.64 9.51 -4.21
C ILE A 208 -6.73 9.49 -5.44
N GLU A 209 -6.09 10.62 -5.75
CA GLU A 209 -5.01 10.71 -6.72
C GLU A 209 -3.68 10.29 -6.10
N ILE A 210 -2.90 9.53 -6.86
CA ILE A 210 -1.53 9.13 -6.53
C ILE A 210 -0.59 9.95 -7.40
N ASN A 211 0.17 10.86 -6.78
CA ASN A 211 1.14 11.66 -7.52
C ASN A 211 2.41 10.83 -7.87
N PRO A 212 3.31 11.35 -8.73
CA PRO A 212 4.56 10.66 -9.08
C PRO A 212 5.46 10.31 -7.88
N ASP A 213 5.39 11.09 -6.79
CA ASP A 213 6.11 10.84 -5.53
C ASP A 213 5.40 9.84 -4.61
N GLN A 214 4.35 9.15 -5.10
CA GLN A 214 3.55 8.20 -4.34
C GLN A 214 2.85 8.82 -3.11
N LYS A 215 2.50 10.10 -3.17
CA LYS A 215 1.65 10.78 -2.20
C LYS A 215 0.19 10.70 -2.62
N LEU A 216 -0.68 10.64 -1.62
CA LEU A 216 -2.13 10.49 -1.78
C LEU A 216 -2.83 11.82 -1.53
N PHE A 217 -3.77 12.18 -2.39
CA PHE A 217 -4.58 13.40 -2.30
C PHE A 217 -6.03 13.12 -2.65
N GLU A 218 -6.97 13.76 -1.95
CA GLU A 218 -8.37 13.76 -2.33
C GLU A 218 -8.53 14.37 -3.74
N TYR A 219 -9.26 13.69 -4.63
CA TYR A 219 -9.41 14.10 -6.03
C TYR A 219 -10.85 14.43 -6.41
N ARG A 220 -11.76 13.48 -6.21
CA ARG A 220 -13.20 13.60 -6.53
C ARG A 220 -14.02 12.71 -5.60
N SER A 221 -15.29 13.04 -5.43
CA SER A 221 -16.22 12.23 -4.64
C SER A 221 -17.62 12.18 -5.23
N PHE A 222 -18.45 11.31 -4.69
CA PHE A 222 -19.88 11.26 -4.93
C PHE A 222 -20.60 10.70 -3.70
N THR A 223 -21.71 11.35 -3.34
CA THR A 223 -22.59 10.89 -2.26
C THR A 223 -24.00 10.71 -2.81
N THR A 224 -24.70 9.68 -2.36
CA THR A 224 -26.05 9.35 -2.81
C THR A 224 -26.84 8.67 -1.70
N GLU A 225 -28.15 8.90 -1.66
CA GLU A 225 -29.12 8.25 -0.76
C GLU A 225 -30.02 7.25 -1.51
N LYS A 226 -29.59 6.81 -2.71
CA LYS A 226 -30.43 6.03 -3.64
C LYS A 226 -30.06 4.56 -3.75
N PHE A 227 -28.83 4.19 -3.41
CA PHE A 227 -28.34 2.82 -3.57
C PHE A 227 -27.08 2.59 -2.75
N ASN A 228 -26.84 1.32 -2.42
CA ASN A 228 -25.56 0.84 -1.92
C ASN A 228 -24.62 0.46 -3.07
N VAL A 229 -23.33 0.70 -2.89
CA VAL A 229 -22.29 0.23 -3.81
C VAL A 229 -21.87 -1.19 -3.42
N HIS A 230 -21.75 -2.07 -4.41
CA HIS A 230 -21.35 -3.47 -4.23
C HIS A 230 -20.00 -3.80 -4.85
N GLN A 231 -19.61 -3.08 -5.90
CA GLN A 231 -18.35 -3.34 -6.59
C GLN A 231 -17.89 -2.10 -7.35
N ILE A 232 -16.58 -1.90 -7.36
CA ILE A 232 -15.89 -0.92 -8.20
C ILE A 232 -15.06 -1.66 -9.26
N ALA A 233 -15.01 -1.10 -10.46
CA ALA A 233 -14.10 -1.53 -11.52
C ALA A 233 -13.57 -0.32 -12.30
N TRP A 234 -12.44 -0.51 -12.98
CA TRP A 234 -11.81 0.51 -13.80
C TRP A 234 -11.76 0.08 -15.27
N SER A 235 -12.05 0.99 -16.18
CA SER A 235 -11.73 0.86 -17.60
C SER A 235 -10.65 1.89 -17.93
N GLY A 236 -9.41 1.44 -18.10
CA GLY A 236 -8.26 2.35 -18.08
C GLY A 236 -8.14 3.07 -16.74
N ASP A 237 -7.34 4.15 -16.70
CA ASP A 237 -7.23 5.00 -15.50
C ASP A 237 -8.31 6.08 -15.41
N ASP A 238 -9.10 6.26 -16.47
CA ASP A 238 -9.93 7.46 -16.67
C ASP A 238 -11.43 7.20 -16.57
N VAL A 239 -11.86 5.94 -16.46
CA VAL A 239 -13.28 5.61 -16.31
C VAL A 239 -13.51 4.65 -15.15
N LEU A 240 -14.24 5.14 -14.15
CA LEU A 240 -14.69 4.37 -13.00
C LEU A 240 -16.05 3.75 -13.31
N PHE A 241 -16.22 2.48 -12.99
CA PHE A 241 -17.48 1.75 -13.05
C PHE A 241 -17.90 1.32 -11.65
N ILE A 242 -19.19 1.35 -11.39
CA ILE A 242 -19.77 0.85 -10.15
C ILE A 242 -20.95 -0.07 -10.42
N LYS A 243 -21.07 -1.12 -9.59
CA LYS A 243 -22.25 -1.98 -9.47
C LYS A 243 -22.96 -1.63 -8.18
N THR A 244 -24.26 -1.40 -8.26
CA THR A 244 -25.05 -0.85 -7.15
C THR A 244 -26.36 -1.62 -6.98
N SER A 245 -26.96 -1.57 -5.79
CA SER A 245 -28.28 -2.11 -5.51
C SER A 245 -29.04 -1.22 -4.54
N SER A 246 -30.36 -1.14 -4.69
CA SER A 246 -31.26 -0.44 -3.76
C SER A 246 -32.17 -1.39 -2.98
N ASP A 247 -32.02 -2.71 -3.15
CA ASP A 247 -32.93 -3.74 -2.62
C ASP A 247 -32.19 -4.89 -1.91
N GLY A 248 -31.01 -4.60 -1.34
CA GLY A 248 -30.19 -5.56 -0.62
C GLY A 248 -29.51 -6.59 -1.54
N GLY A 249 -29.24 -6.22 -2.80
CA GLY A 249 -28.54 -7.07 -3.76
C GLY A 249 -29.43 -8.04 -4.53
N LYS A 250 -30.77 -7.85 -4.52
CA LYS A 250 -31.70 -8.67 -5.32
C LYS A 250 -31.70 -8.26 -6.79
N SER A 251 -31.56 -6.96 -7.05
CA SER A 251 -31.36 -6.39 -8.38
C SER A 251 -30.15 -5.45 -8.40
N PHE A 252 -29.54 -5.33 -9.58
CA PHE A 252 -28.34 -4.51 -9.78
C PHE A 252 -28.53 -3.49 -10.89
N LYS A 253 -27.98 -2.30 -10.66
CA LYS A 253 -27.74 -1.28 -11.67
C LYS A 253 -26.25 -1.02 -11.79
N TYR A 254 -25.86 -0.49 -12.95
CA TYR A 254 -24.47 -0.27 -13.29
C TYR A 254 -24.32 1.18 -13.74
N TYR A 255 -23.26 1.83 -13.28
CA TYR A 255 -22.95 3.20 -13.65
C TYR A 255 -21.48 3.32 -14.03
N LYS A 256 -21.17 4.33 -14.84
CA LYS A 256 -19.80 4.74 -15.14
C LYS A 256 -19.62 6.24 -15.01
N SER A 257 -18.41 6.67 -14.63
CA SER A 257 -18.02 8.08 -14.54
C SER A 257 -16.64 8.29 -15.14
N LYS A 258 -16.48 9.34 -15.93
CA LYS A 258 -15.17 9.76 -16.44
C LYS A 258 -14.45 10.61 -15.39
N ILE A 259 -13.22 10.21 -15.08
CA ILE A 259 -12.27 10.96 -14.29
C ILE A 259 -11.64 11.99 -15.23
N GLN A 260 -12.30 13.13 -15.44
CA GLN A 260 -11.75 14.19 -16.29
C GLN A 260 -10.41 14.68 -15.72
N ASN A 261 -9.36 14.68 -16.53
CA ASN A 261 -8.10 15.33 -16.19
C ASN A 261 -8.32 16.84 -16.09
N ARG A 262 -7.66 17.48 -15.13
CA ARG A 262 -7.57 18.94 -15.03
C ARG A 262 -6.81 19.53 -16.22
#